data_AF-B3U4M6-F1
#
_entry.id   AF-B3U4M6-F1
#
_cell.length_a   1.000
_cell.length_b   1.000
_cell.length_c   1.000
_cell.angle_alpha   90.00
_cell.angle_beta   90.00
_cell.angle_gamma   90.00
#
_symmetry.space_group_name_H-M   'P 1'
#
loop_
_entity.id
_entity.type
_entity.pdbx_description
1 polymer ?
#
loop_
_entity_poly.entity_id
_entity_poly.type
_entity_poly.pdbx_seq_one_letter_code
_entity_poly.pdbx_strand_id
1 'polypeptide(L)'
;MADSVSGQGASRSYGWLLLGLLLVFLFRVVVQLIQAVSPVTALPSFDTWQSGAVPYPLLVVFQIIILIGCGRVVWSFLSGTVVPSDKKGRFLLIVGWTYFIVMGLRLLIGLTVAPDHFWFVAIVPTIFHLVLACFLLVSGSFHTATGACSVASIPEGAA
;
A
#
# COMPACT_ATOMS: atom_id res chain seq x y z
N MET A 1 4.54 -17.74 28.81
CA MET A 1 3.77 -16.47 28.95
C MET A 1 4.54 -15.23 28.47
N ALA A 2 5.87 -15.24 28.40
CA ALA A 2 6.65 -14.12 27.84
C ALA A 2 6.58 -14.02 26.30
N ASP A 3 6.46 -15.16 25.61
CA ASP A 3 6.47 -15.22 24.14
C ASP A 3 5.21 -14.64 23.47
N SER A 4 4.09 -14.59 24.20
CA SER A 4 2.84 -14.00 23.72
C SER A 4 2.82 -12.46 23.79
N VAL A 5 3.68 -11.85 24.62
CA VAL A 5 3.75 -10.38 24.77
C VAL A 5 4.66 -9.78 23.70
N SER A 6 5.76 -10.45 23.36
CA SER A 6 6.68 -10.04 22.29
C SER A 6 6.04 -10.07 20.91
N GLY A 7 5.22 -11.10 20.61
CA GLY A 7 4.45 -11.18 19.36
C GLY A 7 3.37 -10.09 19.21
N GLN A 8 2.69 -9.72 20.30
CA GLN A 8 1.69 -8.65 20.30
C GLN A 8 2.31 -7.27 20.11
N GLY A 9 3.45 -6.98 20.75
CA GLY A 9 4.17 -5.72 20.59
C GLY A 9 4.63 -5.49 19.14
N ALA A 10 5.18 -6.52 18.49
CA ALA A 10 5.57 -6.45 17.09
C ALA A 10 4.37 -6.17 16.17
N SER A 11 3.25 -6.88 16.34
CA SER A 11 2.04 -6.68 15.52
C SER A 11 1.52 -5.24 15.57
N ARG A 12 1.60 -4.59 16.75
CA ARG A 12 1.21 -3.19 16.94
C ARG A 12 2.17 -2.24 16.24
N SER A 13 3.48 -2.46 16.34
CA SER A 13 4.49 -1.67 15.63
C SER A 13 4.32 -1.74 14.11
N TYR A 14 4.03 -2.93 13.56
CA TYR A 14 3.67 -3.08 12.15
C TYR A 14 2.38 -2.34 11.80
N GLY A 15 1.36 -2.39 12.67
CA GLY A 15 0.13 -1.61 12.53
C GLY A 15 0.38 -0.10 12.45
N TRP A 16 1.28 0.45 13.27
CA TRP A 16 1.68 1.85 13.22
C TRP A 16 2.45 2.22 11.95
N LEU A 17 3.34 1.33 11.47
CA LEU A 17 4.05 1.55 10.22
C LEU A 17 3.10 1.54 9.01
N LEU A 18 2.16 0.58 8.99
CA LEU A 18 1.08 0.51 7.99
C LEU A 18 0.17 1.75 8.07
N LEU A 19 -0.15 2.22 9.27
CA LEU A 19 -0.90 3.46 9.46
C LEU A 19 -0.15 4.68 8.91
N GLY A 20 1.17 4.78 9.17
CA GLY A 20 2.00 5.84 8.62
C GLY A 20 1.98 5.86 7.08
N LEU A 21 2.14 4.70 6.45
CA LEU A 21 2.05 4.55 4.99
C LEU A 21 0.66 4.92 4.46
N LEU A 22 -0.41 4.54 5.17
CA LEU A 22 -1.78 4.91 4.83
C LEU A 22 -1.98 6.43 4.92
N LEU A 23 -1.44 7.09 5.95
CA LEU A 23 -1.50 8.54 6.11
C LEU A 23 -0.77 9.26 4.98
N VAL A 24 0.38 8.76 4.53
CA VAL A 24 1.10 9.30 3.36
C VAL A 24 0.24 9.18 2.10
N PHE A 25 -0.45 8.06 1.91
CA PHE A 25 -1.37 7.89 0.78
C PHE A 25 -2.60 8.81 0.89
N LEU A 26 -3.16 8.95 2.10
CA LEU A 26 -4.27 9.86 2.38
C LEU A 26 -3.89 11.32 2.13
N PHE A 27 -2.71 11.73 2.57
CA PHE A 27 -2.15 13.06 2.31
C PHE A 27 -2.15 13.36 0.81
N ARG A 28 -1.76 12.40 -0.04
CA ARG A 28 -1.83 12.53 -1.49
C ARG A 28 -3.25 12.72 -2.03
N VAL A 29 -4.25 12.07 -1.45
CA VAL A 29 -5.67 12.26 -1.85
C VAL A 29 -6.16 13.65 -1.45
N VAL A 30 -5.81 14.09 -0.22
CA VAL A 30 -6.18 15.41 0.30
C VAL A 30 -5.52 16.53 -0.50
N VAL A 31 -4.21 16.43 -0.77
CA VAL A 31 -3.50 17.45 -1.58
C VAL A 31 -4.04 17.50 -3.00
N GLN A 32 -4.37 16.36 -3.62
CA GLN A 32 -5.00 16.37 -4.94
C GLN A 32 -6.39 17.05 -4.90
N LEU A 33 -7.19 16.81 -3.85
CA LEU A 33 -8.49 17.45 -3.67
C LEU A 33 -8.37 18.96 -3.43
N ILE A 34 -7.41 19.37 -2.60
CA ILE A 34 -7.12 20.80 -2.35
C ILE A 34 -6.73 21.47 -3.67
N GLN A 35 -5.82 20.89 -4.45
CA GLN A 35 -5.42 21.44 -5.75
C GLN A 35 -6.58 21.48 -6.77
N ALA A 36 -7.57 20.59 -6.64
CA ALA A 36 -8.76 20.58 -7.51
C ALA A 36 -9.77 21.69 -7.16
N VAL A 37 -9.94 21.99 -5.86
CA VAL A 37 -10.94 22.96 -5.37
C VAL A 37 -10.34 24.36 -5.27
N SER A 38 -9.12 24.46 -4.75
CA SER A 38 -8.41 25.70 -4.48
C SER A 38 -6.95 25.54 -4.91
N PRO A 39 -6.62 25.78 -6.20
CA PRO A 39 -5.24 25.64 -6.68
C PRO A 39 -4.31 26.59 -5.93
N VAL A 40 -3.35 26.02 -5.21
CA VAL A 40 -2.35 26.75 -4.42
C VAL A 40 -1.04 26.83 -5.22
N THR A 41 -0.50 28.04 -5.38
CA THR A 41 0.76 28.28 -6.12
C THR A 41 2.00 27.72 -5.45
N ALA A 42 1.94 27.45 -4.14
CA ALA A 42 3.01 26.81 -3.38
C ALA A 42 3.17 25.30 -3.68
N LEU A 43 2.17 24.68 -4.33
CA LEU A 43 2.14 23.25 -4.66
C LEU A 43 2.22 23.03 -6.19
N PRO A 44 2.78 21.89 -6.65
CA PRO A 44 2.78 21.55 -8.08
C PRO A 44 1.37 21.57 -8.65
N SER A 45 1.21 22.03 -9.91
CA SER A 45 -0.09 22.15 -10.57
C SER A 45 -0.89 20.83 -10.52
N PHE A 46 -2.22 20.92 -10.56
CA PHE A 46 -3.11 19.76 -10.52
C PHE A 46 -2.75 18.69 -11.57
N ASP A 47 -2.31 19.09 -12.76
CA ASP A 47 -1.84 18.20 -13.83
C ASP A 47 -0.59 17.38 -13.46
N THR A 48 0.16 17.80 -12.45
CA THR A 48 1.30 17.03 -11.92
C THR A 48 0.83 15.93 -10.95
N TRP A 49 -0.30 16.17 -10.25
CA TRP A 49 -0.91 15.23 -9.30
C TRP A 49 -1.84 14.21 -9.97
N GLN A 50 -2.33 14.55 -11.16
CA GLN A 50 -3.15 13.70 -12.00
C GLN A 50 -2.41 13.44 -13.31
N SER A 51 -2.11 12.17 -13.62
CA SER A 51 -1.43 11.81 -14.88
C SER A 51 -2.20 12.16 -16.16
N GLY A 52 -3.36 12.83 -16.09
CA GLY A 52 -4.28 13.10 -17.21
C GLY A 52 -4.95 11.86 -17.84
N ALA A 53 -4.44 10.66 -17.57
CA ALA A 53 -4.82 9.42 -18.24
C ALA A 53 -6.26 8.94 -17.97
N VAL A 54 -6.86 9.36 -16.86
CA VAL A 54 -8.21 8.97 -16.45
C VAL A 54 -8.97 10.17 -15.87
N PRO A 55 -10.30 10.25 -16.06
CA PRO A 55 -11.11 11.31 -15.50
C PRO A 55 -10.99 11.40 -13.97
N TYR A 56 -10.91 12.63 -13.44
CA TYR A 56 -10.76 12.88 -12.02
C TYR A 56 -11.81 12.19 -11.12
N PRO A 57 -13.12 12.18 -11.45
CA PRO A 57 -14.11 11.51 -10.59
C PRO A 57 -13.84 10.00 -10.46
N LEU A 58 -13.41 9.37 -11.56
CA LEU A 58 -13.10 7.95 -11.56
C LEU A 58 -11.84 7.65 -10.76
N LEU A 59 -10.82 8.52 -10.83
CA LEU A 59 -9.64 8.45 -9.96
C LEU A 59 -10.01 8.48 -8.47
N VAL A 60 -10.90 9.39 -8.08
CA VAL A 60 -11.35 9.52 -6.68
C VAL A 60 -12.07 8.24 -6.22
N VAL A 61 -12.91 7.64 -7.07
CA VAL A 61 -13.57 6.35 -6.75
C VAL A 61 -12.54 5.26 -6.46
N PHE A 62 -11.54 5.09 -7.33
CA PHE A 62 -10.48 4.11 -7.10
C PHE A 62 -9.66 4.42 -5.84
N GLN A 63 -9.35 5.69 -5.57
CA GLN A 63 -8.64 6.11 -4.35
C GLN A 63 -9.41 5.76 -3.08
N ILE A 64 -10.73 5.99 -3.06
CA ILE A 64 -11.60 5.64 -1.92
C ILE A 64 -11.63 4.12 -1.71
N ILE A 65 -11.77 3.33 -2.79
CA ILE A 65 -11.75 1.86 -2.70
C ILE A 65 -10.43 1.38 -2.08
N ILE A 66 -9.30 1.92 -2.53
CA ILE A 66 -7.97 1.60 -1.99
C ILE A 66 -7.86 2.01 -0.52
N LEU A 67 -8.29 3.24 -0.16
CA LEU A 67 -8.28 3.75 1.21
C LEU A 67 -9.10 2.88 2.16
N ILE A 68 -10.29 2.46 1.75
CA ILE A 68 -11.15 1.57 2.54
C ILE A 68 -10.49 0.20 2.71
N GLY A 69 -9.89 -0.34 1.64
CA GLY A 69 -9.16 -1.61 1.67
C GLY A 69 -7.98 -1.58 2.64
N CYS A 70 -7.10 -0.58 2.49
CA CYS A 70 -5.94 -0.39 3.36
C CYS A 70 -6.35 -0.07 4.80
N GLY A 71 -7.37 0.76 5.01
CA GLY A 71 -7.91 1.09 6.33
C GLY A 71 -8.44 -0.16 7.05
N ARG A 72 -9.12 -1.06 6.34
CA ARG A 72 -9.54 -2.35 6.89
C ARG A 72 -8.36 -3.23 7.30
N VAL A 73 -7.29 -3.25 6.51
CA VAL A 73 -6.06 -3.99 6.87
C VAL A 73 -5.42 -3.39 8.13
N VAL A 74 -5.20 -2.06 8.15
CA VAL A 74 -4.65 -1.37 9.33
C VAL A 74 -5.51 -1.60 10.58
N TRP A 75 -6.83 -1.51 10.45
CA TRP A 75 -7.76 -1.76 11.54
C TRP A 75 -7.65 -3.19 12.06
N SER A 76 -7.54 -4.18 11.16
CA SER A 76 -7.33 -5.58 11.54
C SER A 76 -6.04 -5.77 12.34
N PHE A 77 -4.95 -5.09 11.94
CA PHE A 77 -3.66 -5.13 12.64
C PHE A 77 -3.70 -4.42 14.00
N LEU A 78 -4.35 -3.24 14.08
CA LEU A 78 -4.47 -2.46 15.32
C LEU A 78 -5.41 -3.10 16.35
N SER A 79 -6.47 -3.78 15.89
CA SER A 79 -7.46 -4.43 16.75
C SER A 79 -6.99 -5.77 17.31
N GLY A 80 -5.81 -6.26 16.90
CA GLY A 80 -5.28 -7.56 17.32
C GLY A 80 -6.09 -8.77 16.83
N THR A 81 -7.16 -8.55 16.05
CA THR A 81 -8.03 -9.58 15.46
C THR A 81 -7.46 -10.13 14.16
N VAL A 82 -6.13 -10.09 13.99
CA VAL A 82 -5.46 -10.63 12.80
C VAL A 82 -5.59 -12.14 12.85
N VAL A 83 -6.60 -12.68 12.16
CA VAL A 83 -6.67 -14.13 11.91
C VAL A 83 -5.65 -14.44 10.82
N PRO A 84 -4.55 -15.14 11.12
CA PRO A 84 -3.54 -15.48 10.13
C PRO A 84 -4.20 -16.33 9.04
N SER A 85 -4.12 -15.91 7.78
CA SER A 85 -4.64 -16.66 6.65
C SER A 85 -3.63 -16.63 5.52
N ASP A 86 -2.92 -17.75 5.34
CA ASP A 86 -1.88 -17.91 4.32
C ASP A 86 -2.37 -17.58 2.92
N LYS A 87 -3.65 -17.88 2.62
CA LYS A 87 -4.26 -17.61 1.33
C LYS A 87 -4.37 -16.11 1.06
N LYS A 88 -4.78 -15.33 2.07
CA LYS A 88 -4.92 -13.87 1.94
C LYS A 88 -3.55 -13.18 1.88
N GLY A 89 -2.60 -13.60 2.72
CA GLY A 89 -1.23 -13.09 2.71
C GLY A 89 -0.51 -13.34 1.38
N ARG A 90 -0.60 -14.56 0.84
CA ARG A 90 -0.03 -14.91 -0.46
C ARG A 90 -0.65 -14.12 -1.60
N PHE A 91 -1.97 -13.96 -1.61
CA PHE A 91 -2.65 -13.15 -2.62
C PHE A 91 -2.19 -11.68 -2.57
N LEU A 92 -2.10 -11.10 -1.36
CA LEU A 92 -1.58 -9.73 -1.19
C LEU A 92 -0.12 -9.60 -1.63
N LEU A 93 0.73 -10.59 -1.37
CA LEU A 93 2.12 -10.58 -1.82
C LEU A 93 2.23 -10.64 -3.34
N ILE A 94 1.45 -11.51 -4.00
CA ILE A 94 1.46 -11.62 -5.47
C ILE A 94 1.00 -10.29 -6.09
N VAL A 95 -0.15 -9.77 -5.64
CA VAL A 95 -0.68 -8.51 -6.14
C VAL A 95 0.28 -7.35 -5.83
N GLY A 96 0.85 -7.31 -4.62
CA GLY A 96 1.81 -6.29 -4.19
C GLY A 96 3.09 -6.30 -5.02
N TRP A 97 3.67 -7.47 -5.30
CA TRP A 97 4.87 -7.60 -6.13
C TRP A 97 4.59 -7.23 -7.58
N THR A 98 3.50 -7.74 -8.17
CA THR A 98 3.10 -7.36 -9.53
C THR A 98 2.92 -5.85 -9.63
N TYR A 99 2.25 -5.24 -8.65
CA TYR A 99 2.01 -3.80 -8.64
C TYR A 99 3.30 -3.00 -8.43
N PHE A 100 4.20 -3.45 -7.55
CA PHE A 100 5.51 -2.83 -7.32
C PHE A 100 6.36 -2.83 -8.59
N ILE A 101 6.44 -3.98 -9.29
CA ILE A 101 7.23 -4.11 -10.53
C ILE A 101 6.67 -3.18 -11.60
N VAL A 102 5.35 -3.17 -11.82
CA VAL A 102 4.72 -2.32 -12.83
C VAL A 102 4.97 -0.84 -12.54
N MET A 103 4.82 -0.41 -11.29
CA MET A 103 5.03 0.99 -10.89
C MET A 103 6.52 1.38 -10.87
N GLY A 104 7.41 0.48 -10.50
CA GLY A 104 8.86 0.67 -10.54
C GLY A 104 9.37 0.79 -11.98
N LEU A 105 8.88 -0.06 -12.88
CA LEU A 105 9.18 0.03 -14.31
C LEU A 105 8.65 1.34 -14.89
N ARG A 106 7.42 1.74 -14.53
CA ARG A 106 6.85 3.03 -14.93
C ARG A 106 7.70 4.22 -14.45
N LEU A 107 8.18 4.19 -13.20
CA LEU A 107 9.06 5.21 -12.66
C LEU A 107 10.40 5.26 -13.39
N LEU A 108 11.01 4.10 -13.64
CA LEU A 108 12.29 3.99 -14.35
C LEU A 108 12.18 4.53 -15.78
N ILE A 109 11.13 4.14 -16.51
CA ILE A 109 10.87 4.64 -17.87
C ILE A 109 10.61 6.15 -17.87
N GLY A 110 9.84 6.65 -16.90
CA GLY A 110 9.57 8.09 -16.74
C GLY A 110 10.82 8.92 -16.43
N LEU A 111 11.83 8.33 -15.78
CA LEU A 111 13.11 8.99 -15.53
C LEU A 111 14.10 8.90 -16.70
N THR A 112 13.94 7.93 -17.62
CA THR A 112 15.00 7.55 -18.57
C THR A 112 14.68 7.76 -20.05
N VAL A 113 13.42 7.61 -20.51
CA VAL A 113 13.14 7.42 -21.95
C VAL A 113 12.50 8.62 -22.66
N ALA A 114 11.63 9.41 -22.03
CA ALA A 114 11.09 10.64 -22.64
C ALA A 114 10.25 11.45 -21.64
N PRO A 115 10.60 12.72 -21.35
CA PRO A 115 9.77 13.63 -20.56
C PRO A 115 8.46 14.05 -21.24
N ASP A 116 8.22 13.68 -22.50
CA ASP A 116 7.15 14.28 -23.31
C ASP A 116 5.80 13.55 -23.27
N HIS A 117 5.72 12.34 -22.70
CA HIS A 117 4.45 11.62 -22.56
C HIS A 117 3.83 11.81 -21.17
N PHE A 118 2.63 12.40 -21.13
CA PHE A 118 1.81 12.65 -19.92
C PHE A 118 1.66 11.45 -18.97
N TRP A 119 1.70 10.22 -19.50
CA TRP A 119 1.60 9.01 -18.70
C TRP A 119 2.88 8.68 -17.89
N PHE A 120 4.04 9.12 -18.39
CA PHE A 120 5.36 8.90 -17.80
C PHE A 120 5.87 10.09 -16.96
N VAL A 121 5.39 11.31 -17.24
CA VAL A 121 5.67 12.53 -16.46
C VAL A 121 5.07 12.50 -15.05
N ALA A 122 4.04 11.68 -14.84
CA ALA A 122 3.35 11.56 -13.56
C ALA A 122 4.15 10.77 -12.51
N ILE A 123 5.34 11.24 -12.21
CA ILE A 123 6.28 10.70 -11.22
C ILE A 123 5.65 10.74 -9.83
N VAL A 124 4.96 11.85 -9.50
CA VAL A 124 4.34 12.06 -8.19
C VAL A 124 3.33 10.94 -7.86
N PRO A 125 2.29 10.66 -8.66
CA PRO A 125 1.41 9.50 -8.45
C PRO A 125 2.14 8.16 -8.35
N THR A 126 3.19 7.97 -9.16
CA THR A 126 3.92 6.70 -9.25
C THR A 126 4.67 6.41 -7.95
N ILE A 127 5.28 7.41 -7.32
CA ILE A 127 5.94 7.27 -6.01
C ILE A 127 4.93 6.86 -4.93
N PHE A 128 3.75 7.48 -4.88
CA PHE A 128 2.71 7.10 -3.91
C PHE A 128 2.15 5.70 -4.17
N HIS A 129 2.10 5.25 -5.41
CA HIS A 129 1.77 3.87 -5.73
C HIS A 129 2.86 2.89 -5.30
N LEU A 130 4.13 3.28 -5.33
CA LEU A 130 5.23 2.50 -4.77
C LEU A 130 5.10 2.35 -3.25
N VAL A 131 4.73 3.43 -2.56
CA VAL A 131 4.42 3.42 -1.11
C VAL A 131 3.26 2.47 -0.80
N LEU A 132 2.20 2.50 -1.61
CA LEU A 132 1.07 1.57 -1.51
C LEU A 132 1.49 0.12 -1.78
N ALA A 133 2.38 -0.11 -2.74
CA ALA A 133 2.91 -1.44 -3.02
C ALA A 133 3.74 -1.97 -1.83
N CYS A 134 4.59 -1.13 -1.23
CA CYS A 134 5.31 -1.47 0.00
C CYS A 134 4.36 -1.79 1.15
N PHE A 135 3.27 -1.05 1.32
CA PHE A 135 2.22 -1.36 2.30
C PHE A 135 1.65 -2.77 2.10
N LEU A 136 1.31 -3.14 0.85
CA LEU A 136 0.80 -4.47 0.52
C LEU A 136 1.84 -5.56 0.80
N LEU A 137 3.09 -5.33 0.42
CA LEU A 137 4.19 -6.28 0.66
C LEU A 137 4.44 -6.50 2.15
N VAL A 138 4.53 -5.42 2.95
CA VAL A 138 4.73 -5.51 4.41
C VAL A 138 3.58 -6.26 5.08
N SER A 139 2.34 -5.94 4.71
CA SER A 139 1.18 -6.66 5.27
C SER A 139 1.16 -8.13 4.87
N GLY A 140 1.46 -8.46 3.60
CA GLY A 140 1.52 -9.82 3.09
C GLY A 140 2.62 -10.66 3.75
N SER A 141 3.82 -10.09 3.92
CA SER A 141 4.96 -10.74 4.56
C SER A 141 4.66 -11.12 6.01
N PHE A 142 3.95 -10.27 6.76
CA PHE A 142 3.56 -10.58 8.13
C PHE A 142 2.62 -11.79 8.21
N HIS A 143 1.66 -11.88 7.29
CA HIS A 143 0.72 -13.00 7.21
C HIS A 143 1.40 -14.32 6.81
N THR A 144 2.36 -14.30 5.89
CA THR A 144 3.09 -15.52 5.49
C THR A 144 4.11 -15.98 6.53
N ALA A 145 4.76 -15.05 7.24
CA ALA A 145 5.72 -15.40 8.30
C ALA A 145 5.04 -16.07 9.50
N THR A 146 3.82 -15.62 9.84
CA THR A 146 3.02 -16.22 10.93
C THR A 146 2.38 -17.55 10.55
N GLY A 147 1.91 -17.71 9.31
CA GLY A 147 1.34 -18.99 8.84
C GLY A 147 2.37 -20.11 8.67
N ALA A 148 3.59 -19.79 8.21
CA ALA A 148 4.69 -20.76 8.14
C ALA A 148 5.10 -21.31 9.52
N CYS A 149 5.08 -20.48 10.56
CA CYS A 149 5.34 -20.91 11.94
C CYS A 149 4.21 -21.79 12.48
N SER A 150 2.95 -21.50 12.14
CA SER A 150 1.80 -22.32 12.52
C SER A 150 1.81 -23.70 11.85
N VAL A 151 2.22 -23.80 10.59
CA VAL A 151 2.35 -25.09 9.88
C VAL A 151 3.51 -25.92 10.43
N ALA A 152 4.66 -25.28 10.72
CA ALA A 152 5.81 -25.97 11.33
C ALA A 152 5.52 -26.51 12.75
N SER A 153 4.51 -25.96 13.44
CA SER A 153 4.09 -26.41 14.77
C SER A 153 3.11 -27.58 14.79
N ILE A 154 2.65 -28.07 13.62
CA ILE A 154 1.96 -29.36 13.54
C ILE A 154 3.03 -30.43 13.37
N PRO A 155 3.38 -31.19 14.43
CA PRO A 155 4.39 -32.22 14.31
C PRO A 155 3.84 -33.33 13.44
N GLU A 156 4.70 -33.77 12.54
CA GLU A 156 4.62 -34.99 11.75
C GLU A 156 4.60 -36.22 12.69
N GLY A 157 3.50 -36.41 13.40
CA GLY A 157 3.29 -37.48 14.39
C GLY A 157 1.91 -38.14 14.26
N ALA A 158 1.25 -37.96 13.12
CA ALA A 158 -0.02 -38.59 12.78
C ALA A 158 0.05 -39.21 11.38
N ALA A 159 0.89 -40.24 11.25
CA ALA A 159 0.76 -41.30 10.25
C ALA A 159 1.43 -42.57 10.77
#